data_AF-A0A5B2VRZ2-F1
#
_entry.id   AF-A0A5B2VRZ2-F1
#
_cell.length_a   1.000
_cell.length_b   1.000
_cell.length_c   1.000
_cell.angle_alpha   90.00
_cell.angle_beta   90.00
_cell.angle_gamma   90.00
#
_symmetry.space_group_name_H-M   'P 1'
#
loop_
_entity.id
_entity.type
_entity.pdbx_description
1 polymer ?
#
loop_
_entity_poly.entity_id
_entity_poly.type
_entity_poly.pdbx_seq_one_letter_code
_entity_poly.pdbx_strand_id
1 'polypeptide(L)' 'MKYVAGISPKVLSGELRHLEMNGLIERTVYTGRPVVVEYSITKYGRSLDRLINAFVSITPQS' A
#
# COMPACT_ATOMS: atom_id res chain seq x y z
N MET A 1 -5.31 -8.83 -10.29
CA MET A 1 -5.31 -8.61 -8.83
C MET A 1 -4.18 -9.40 -8.22
N LYS A 2 -3.14 -8.75 -7.68
CA LYS A 2 -2.08 -9.47 -6.94
C LYS A 2 -2.62 -9.77 -5.54
N TYR A 3 -3.03 -11.01 -5.32
CA TYR A 3 -3.25 -11.52 -3.97
C TYR A 3 -1.91 -11.52 -3.25
N VAL A 4 -1.80 -10.82 -2.13
CA VAL A 4 -0.64 -10.97 -1.24
C VAL A 4 -0.85 -12.28 -0.48
N ALA A 5 -0.18 -13.34 -0.94
CA ALA A 5 -0.28 -14.66 -0.35
C ALA A 5 0.20 -14.61 1.11
N GLY A 6 -0.60 -15.16 2.05
CA GLY A 6 -0.24 -15.28 3.46
C GLY A 6 -0.77 -14.18 4.40
N ILE A 7 -1.45 -13.15 3.90
CA ILE A 7 -2.05 -12.10 4.74
C ILE A 7 -3.58 -12.24 4.73
N SER A 8 -4.19 -12.21 5.91
CA SER A 8 -5.66 -12.25 6.00
C SER A 8 -6.29 -10.98 5.38
N PRO A 9 -7.48 -11.06 4.77
CA PRO A 9 -8.17 -9.89 4.22
C PRO A 9 -8.41 -8.78 5.25
N LYS A 10 -8.62 -9.13 6.52
CA LYS A 10 -8.81 -8.19 7.63
C LYS A 10 -7.53 -7.40 7.90
N VAL A 11 -6.39 -8.09 7.98
CA VAL A 11 -5.08 -7.46 8.19
C VAL A 11 -4.74 -6.58 7.00
N LEU A 12 -4.88 -7.07 5.77
CA LEU A 12 -4.62 -6.28 4.57
C LEU A 12 -5.49 -5.00 4.52
N SER A 13 -6.77 -5.10 4.86
CA SER A 13 -7.66 -3.94 4.91
C SER A 13 -7.25 -2.94 6.01
N GLY A 14 -6.77 -3.43 7.14
CA GLY A 14 -6.23 -2.60 8.23
C GLY A 14 -4.98 -1.84 7.81
N GLU A 15 -4.02 -2.52 7.18
CA GLU A 15 -2.79 -1.91 6.68
C GLU A 15 -3.08 -0.87 5.59
N LEU A 16 -3.95 -1.17 4.63
CA LEU A 16 -4.36 -0.22 3.59
C LEU A 16 -4.99 1.04 4.20
N ARG A 17 -5.89 0.89 5.18
CA ARG A 17 -6.49 2.02 5.90
C ARG A 17 -5.42 2.85 6.64
N HIS A 18 -4.44 2.19 7.26
CA HIS A 18 -3.37 2.89 7.96
C HIS A 18 -2.48 3.68 6.99
N LEU A 19 -2.11 3.09 5.85
CA LEU A 19 -1.35 3.78 4.80
C LEU A 19 -2.13 4.96 4.18
N GLU A 20 -3.45 4.80 4.01
CA GLU A 20 -4.33 5.87 3.52
C GLU A 20 -4.41 7.03 4.53
N MET A 21 -4.58 6.73 5.82
CA MET A 21 -4.59 7.73 6.89
C MET A 21 -3.28 8.52 7.01
N ASN A 22 -2.15 7.88 6.70
CA ASN A 22 -0.84 8.55 6.67
C ASN A 22 -0.58 9.29 5.34
N GLY A 23 -1.54 9.30 4.41
CA GLY A 23 -1.41 9.96 3.10
C GLY A 23 -0.41 9.30 2.17
N LEU A 24 -0.01 8.05 2.44
CA LEU A 24 0.97 7.32 1.64
C LEU A 24 0.33 6.67 0.42
N ILE A 25 -0.94 6.27 0.53
CA ILE A 25 -1.74 5.76 -0.58
C ILE A 25 -3.06 6.54 -0.69
N GLU A 26 -3.64 6.55 -1.88
CA GLU A 26 -4.97 7.09 -2.16
C GLU A 26 -5.88 5.97 -2.66
N ARG A 27 -7.16 6.09 -2.33
CA ARG A 27 -8.20 5.14 -2.72
C ARG A 27 -9.08 5.75 -3.81
N THR A 28 -9.14 5.09 -4.97
CA THR A 28 -10.02 5.48 -6.07
C THR A 28 -11.16 4.48 -6.19
N VAL A 29 -12.40 4.98 -6.22
CA VAL A 29 -13.60 4.17 -6.42
C VAL A 29 -14.14 4.42 -7.82
N TYR A 30 -14.08 3.39 -8.66
CA TYR A 30 -14.70 3.42 -9.98
C TYR A 30 -16.15 2.98 -9.84
N THR A 31 -17.07 3.94 -9.97
CA THR A 31 -18.51 3.69 -9.94
C THR A 31 -18.94 3.13 -11.30
N GLY A 32 -19.31 1.85 -11.31
CA GLY A 32 -19.65 1.11 -12.52
C GLY A 32 -20.15 -0.29 -12.17
N ARG A 33 -20.36 -1.14 -13.19
CA ARG A 33 -20.68 -2.56 -13.01
C ARG A 33 -19.56 -3.39 -13.65
N PRO A 34 -18.69 -4.05 -12.87
CA PRO A 34 -18.65 -4.11 -11.40
C PRO A 34 -18.09 -2.83 -10.74
N VAL A 35 -18.39 -2.61 -9.46
CA VAL A 35 -17.73 -1.58 -8.66
C VAL A 35 -16.30 -2.04 -8.38
N VAL A 36 -15.32 -1.19 -8.69
CA VAL A 36 -13.90 -1.49 -8.48
C VAL A 36 -13.30 -0.46 -7.55
N VAL A 37 -12.52 -0.93 -6.58
CA VAL A 37 -11.74 -0.09 -5.67
C VAL A 37 -10.27 -0.35 -5.99
N GLU A 38 -9.55 0.72 -6.29
CA GLU A 38 -8.11 0.69 -6.55
C GLU A 38 -7.38 1.53 -5.50
N TYR A 39 -6.20 1.08 -5.10
CA TYR A 39 -5.30 1.81 -4.23
C TYR A 39 -4.01 2.12 -4.98
N SER A 40 -3.59 3.37 -4.98
CA SER A 40 -2.34 3.84 -5.61
C SER A 40 -1.46 4.57 -4.61
N ILE A 41 -0.14 4.48 -4.79
CA ILE A 41 0.80 5.23 -3.94
C ILE A 41 0.79 6.71 -4.32
N THR A 42 0.69 7.60 -3.33
CA THR A 42 0.68 9.04 -3.55
C THR A 42 2.07 9.56 -3.90
N LYS A 43 2.17 10.80 -4.36
CA LYS A 43 3.46 11.48 -4.55
C LYS A 43 4.28 11.54 -3.26
N TYR A 44 3.62 11.75 -2.11
CA TYR A 44 4.26 11.74 -0.80
C TYR A 44 4.77 10.33 -0.44
N GLY A 45 3.94 9.30 -0.62
CA GLY A 45 4.34 7.91 -0.42
C GLY A 45 5.55 7.50 -1.26
N ARG A 46 5.64 7.97 -2.52
CA ARG A 46 6.81 7.73 -3.39
C ARG A 46 8.08 8.41 -2.90
N SER A 47 7.99 9.54 -2.19
CA SER A 47 9.18 10.16 -1.59
C SER A 47 9.77 9.29 -0.47
N LEU A 48 8.92 8.51 0.20
CA LEU A 48 9.30 7.56 1.24
C LEU A 48 10.03 6.33 0.71
N ASP A 49 9.87 6.00 -0.58
CA ASP A 49 10.57 4.89 -1.25
C ASP A 49 12.10 4.98 -1.08
N ARG A 50 12.65 6.20 -1.13
CA ARG A 50 14.09 6.43 -0.88
C ARG A 50 14.50 6.07 0.55
N LEU A 51 13.65 6.37 1.54
CA LEU A 51 13.91 6.04 2.93
C LEU A 51 13.78 4.53 3.15
N ILE A 52 12.73 3.91 2.63
CA ILE A 52 12.52 2.45 2.74
C ILE A 52 13.68 1.70 2.08
N ASN A 53 14.11 2.11 0.89
CA ASN A 53 15.28 1.50 0.22
C ASN A 53 16.58 1.69 1.02
N ALA A 54 16.75 2.85 1.67
CA ALA A 54 17.89 3.05 2.58
C ALA A 54 17.82 2.09 3.77
N PHE A 55 16.65 1.89 4.40
CA PHE A 55 16.49 0.93 5.50
C PHE A 55 16.68 -0.52 5.07
N VAL A 56 16.17 -0.94 3.92
CA VAL A 56 16.38 -2.31 3.39
C VAL A 56 17.86 -2.59 3.13
N SER A 57 18.65 -1.57 2.74
CA SER A 57 20.10 -1.72 2.59
C SER A 57 20.85 -1.85 3.94
N ILE A 58 20.23 -1.39 5.04
CA ILE A 58 20.83 -1.42 6.38
C ILE A 58 20.53 -2.75 7.07
N THR A 59 19.49 -3.49 6.68
CA THR A 59 19.25 -4.85 7.17
C THR A 59 20.14 -5.82 6.39
N PRO A 60 21.14 -6.46 7.01
CA PRO A 60 21.83 -7.56 6.36
C PRO A 60 20.79 -8.68 6.20
N GLN A 61 20.51 -9.08 4.96
CA GLN A 61 19.79 -10.32 4.68
C GLN A 61 20.61 -11.46 5.29
N SER A 62 20.17 -11.94 6.46
CA SER A 62 20.72 -13.09 7.18
C SER A 62 19.65 -14.16 7.24
#